data_AF-A0A554LGR7-F1
#
_entry.id   AF-A0A554LGR7-F1
#
_cell.length_a   1.000
_cell.length_b   1.000
_cell.length_c   1.000
_cell.angle_alpha   90.00
_cell.angle_beta   90.00
_cell.angle_gamma   90.00
#
_symmetry.space_group_name_H-M   'P 1'
#
loop_
_entity.id
_entity.type
_entity.pdbx_description
1 polymer ?
#
loop_
_entity_poly.entity_id
_entity_poly.type
_entity_poly.pdbx_seq_one_letter_code
_entity_poly.pdbx_strand_id
1 'polypeptide(L)'
;MSYKELKSYQNAVIIYDFTTEFCAKYIDFRSRTKDQMEQAARSGKQNIVEGTQASRTSLKSEIKLLGVSRASFEELLEDYIDFLRQRNLKIWDKDSQDVQEIRKLAYKTDRTYGTYKSYMPDSEKAANVMICLINQTNFLLDRQIDSVESKFISEGGYSENLFKKRRKNL
;
A
#
# COMPACT_ATOMS: atom_id res chain seq x y z
N MET A 1 15.25 7.16 9.73
CA MET A 1 14.76 5.93 9.12
C MET A 1 14.51 6.20 7.65
N SER A 2 15.00 5.34 6.77
CA SER A 2 14.74 5.43 5.34
C SER A 2 13.36 4.86 5.05
N TYR A 3 12.59 5.45 4.15
CA TYR A 3 11.30 4.88 3.73
C TYR A 3 11.44 3.45 3.18
N LYS A 4 12.64 3.07 2.70
CA LYS A 4 12.96 1.72 2.22
C LYS A 4 12.88 0.64 3.31
N GLU A 5 12.99 1.04 4.58
CA GLU A 5 12.93 0.15 5.74
C GLU A 5 11.47 -0.12 6.17
N LEU A 6 10.51 0.69 5.69
CA LEU A 6 9.09 0.54 6.03
C LEU A 6 8.51 -0.72 5.38
N LYS A 7 7.80 -1.53 6.16
CA LYS A 7 7.08 -2.71 5.65
C LYS A 7 5.93 -2.32 4.71
N SER A 8 5.27 -1.19 4.96
CA SER A 8 4.27 -0.60 4.05
C SER A 8 4.88 -0.34 2.67
N TYR A 9 6.08 0.26 2.61
CA TYR A 9 6.78 0.53 1.35
C TYR A 9 7.25 -0.76 0.65
N GLN A 10 7.83 -1.71 1.39
CA GLN A 10 8.28 -2.99 0.81
C GLN A 10 7.12 -3.75 0.16
N ASN A 11 5.95 -3.79 0.80
CA ASN A 11 4.75 -4.38 0.21
C ASN A 11 4.26 -3.58 -1.00
N ALA A 12 4.24 -2.24 -0.91
CA ALA A 12 3.80 -1.38 -2.00
C ALA A 12 4.63 -1.56 -3.29
N VAL A 13 5.93 -1.82 -3.17
CA VAL A 13 6.79 -2.17 -4.32
C VAL A 13 6.31 -3.46 -4.97
N ILE A 14 6.08 -4.51 -4.17
CA ILE A 14 5.62 -5.82 -4.65
C ILE A 14 4.25 -5.71 -5.31
N ILE A 15 3.31 -4.98 -4.68
CA ILE A 15 1.98 -4.74 -5.24
C ILE A 15 2.10 -4.05 -6.59
N TYR A 16 2.93 -3.02 -6.71
CA TYR A 16 3.11 -2.30 -7.97
C TYR A 16 3.67 -3.19 -9.09
N ASP A 17 4.76 -3.91 -8.82
CA ASP A 17 5.40 -4.76 -9.82
C ASP A 17 4.47 -5.92 -10.23
N PHE A 18 3.79 -6.54 -9.27
CA PHE A 18 2.82 -7.60 -9.53
C PHE A 18 1.60 -7.08 -10.29
N THR A 19 1.05 -5.92 -9.94
CA THR A 19 -0.11 -5.34 -10.63
C THR A 19 0.21 -5.05 -12.09
N THR A 20 1.42 -4.56 -12.37
CA THR A 20 1.88 -4.29 -13.74
C THR A 20 1.91 -5.58 -14.57
N GLU A 21 2.49 -6.67 -14.04
CA GLU A 21 2.54 -7.97 -14.74
C GLU A 21 1.13 -8.61 -14.84
N PHE A 22 0.31 -8.50 -13.79
CA PHE A 22 -1.07 -8.97 -13.78
C PHE A 22 -1.91 -8.28 -14.86
N CYS A 23 -1.82 -6.95 -14.94
CA CYS A 23 -2.56 -6.17 -15.93
C CYS A 23 -2.06 -6.41 -17.35
N ALA A 24 -0.76 -6.68 -17.54
CA ALA A 24 -0.24 -7.07 -18.85
C ALA A 24 -0.77 -8.44 -19.32
N LYS A 25 -1.10 -9.32 -18.37
CA LYS A 25 -1.50 -10.70 -18.65
C LYS A 25 -3.00 -10.94 -18.73
N TYR A 26 -3.78 -10.27 -17.87
CA TYR A 26 -5.18 -10.62 -17.62
C TYR A 26 -6.19 -9.52 -17.94
N ILE A 27 -5.71 -8.31 -18.24
CA ILE A 27 -6.55 -7.16 -18.56
C ILE A 27 -6.30 -6.77 -20.03
N ASP A 28 -7.39 -6.51 -20.76
CA ASP A 28 -7.28 -6.04 -22.15
C ASP A 28 -6.46 -4.75 -22.20
N PHE A 29 -5.50 -4.68 -23.11
CA PHE A 29 -4.57 -3.55 -23.21
C PHE A 29 -5.25 -2.23 -23.58
N ARG A 30 -6.44 -2.27 -24.18
CA ARG A 30 -7.26 -1.10 -24.51
C ARG A 30 -8.24 -0.73 -23.39
N SER A 31 -8.34 -1.56 -22.35
CA SER A 31 -9.26 -1.30 -21.25
C SER A 31 -8.76 -0.16 -20.36
N ARG A 32 -9.65 0.78 -20.04
CA ARG A 32 -9.36 1.82 -19.05
C ARG A 32 -9.01 1.25 -17.67
N THR A 33 -9.53 0.07 -17.34
CA THR A 33 -9.22 -0.65 -16.09
C THR A 33 -7.72 -0.92 -15.95
N LYS A 34 -7.01 -1.22 -17.05
CA LYS A 34 -5.56 -1.45 -17.03
C LYS A 34 -4.83 -0.22 -16.48
N ASP A 35 -5.10 0.94 -17.06
CA ASP A 35 -4.50 2.20 -16.62
C ASP A 35 -4.86 2.52 -15.17
N GLN A 36 -6.12 2.30 -14.78
CA GLN A 36 -6.60 2.59 -13.44
C GLN A 36 -5.87 1.76 -12.38
N MET A 37 -5.80 0.45 -12.57
CA MET A 37 -5.09 -0.45 -11.67
C MET A 37 -3.60 -0.11 -11.55
N GLU A 38 -2.92 0.09 -12.69
CA GLU A 38 -1.49 0.42 -12.71
C GLU A 38 -1.21 1.78 -12.03
N GLN A 39 -2.07 2.78 -12.25
CA GLN A 39 -1.94 4.08 -11.61
C GLN A 39 -2.28 4.05 -10.12
N ALA A 40 -3.29 3.31 -9.69
CA ALA A 40 -3.63 3.12 -8.29
C ALA A 40 -2.45 2.48 -7.53
N ALA A 41 -1.89 1.40 -8.08
CA ALA A 41 -0.71 0.74 -7.51
C ALA A 41 0.52 1.68 -7.45
N ARG A 42 0.75 2.45 -8.52
CA ARG A 42 1.85 3.44 -8.58
C ARG A 42 1.66 4.54 -7.55
N SER A 43 0.46 5.13 -7.49
CA SER A 43 0.09 6.21 -6.59
C SER A 43 0.23 5.79 -5.14
N GLY A 44 -0.28 4.59 -4.79
CA GLY A 44 -0.14 3.99 -3.47
C GLY A 44 1.31 3.98 -3.00
N LYS A 45 2.23 3.46 -3.84
CA LYS A 45 3.66 3.44 -3.54
C LYS A 45 4.30 4.83 -3.44
N GLN A 46 4.03 5.73 -4.39
CA GLN A 46 4.70 7.04 -4.44
C GLN A 46 4.32 7.93 -3.26
N ASN A 47 3.05 7.91 -2.84
CA ASN A 47 2.60 8.71 -1.70
C ASN A 47 3.26 8.28 -0.37
N ILE A 48 3.68 7.00 -0.21
CA ILE A 48 4.49 6.57 0.94
C ILE A 48 5.87 7.25 0.92
N VAL A 49 6.50 7.30 -0.26
CA VAL A 49 7.82 7.93 -0.44
C VAL A 49 7.72 9.43 -0.14
N GLU A 50 6.77 10.12 -0.79
CA GLU A 50 6.56 11.56 -0.62
C GLU A 50 6.20 11.91 0.83
N GLY A 51 5.29 11.15 1.46
CA GLY A 51 4.88 11.35 2.85
C GLY A 51 6.06 11.21 3.81
N THR A 52 6.84 10.14 3.66
CA THR A 52 8.02 9.90 4.52
C THR A 52 9.10 10.96 4.33
N GLN A 53 9.28 11.50 3.12
CA GLN A 53 10.23 12.61 2.89
C GLN A 53 9.72 13.92 3.49
N ALA A 54 8.41 14.18 3.44
CA ALA A 54 7.78 15.36 4.01
C ALA A 54 7.79 15.39 5.55
N SER A 55 7.90 14.22 6.21
CA SER A 55 7.94 14.07 7.68
C SER A 55 8.89 15.03 8.40
N ARG A 56 10.02 15.39 7.76
CA ARG A 56 11.03 16.30 8.31
C ARG A 56 10.53 17.73 8.50
N THR A 57 9.58 18.15 7.67
CA THR A 57 9.11 19.54 7.62
C THR A 57 7.64 19.68 7.96
N SER A 58 6.83 18.63 7.77
CA SER A 58 5.40 18.66 8.01
C SER A 58 4.82 17.25 8.25
N LEU A 59 4.59 16.91 9.53
CA LEU A 59 3.83 15.72 9.91
C LEU A 59 2.40 15.73 9.35
N LYS A 60 1.78 16.92 9.23
CA LYS A 60 0.47 17.08 8.59
C LYS A 60 0.49 16.64 7.12
N SER A 61 1.57 16.96 6.39
CA SER A 61 1.73 16.55 5.00
C SER A 61 1.98 15.04 4.90
N GLU A 62 2.76 14.49 5.83
CA GLU A 62 2.96 13.03 5.93
C GLU A 62 1.63 12.30 6.15
N ILE A 63 0.82 12.69 7.13
CA ILE A 63 -0.52 12.11 7.38
C ILE A 63 -1.38 12.17 6.12
N LYS A 64 -1.45 13.33 5.47
CA LYS A 64 -2.24 13.50 4.25
C LYS A 64 -1.79 12.54 3.15
N LEU A 65 -0.50 12.46 2.86
CA LEU A 65 0.04 11.64 1.78
C LEU A 65 -0.13 10.14 2.10
N LEU A 66 0.09 9.72 3.34
CA LEU A 66 -0.21 8.35 3.76
C LEU A 66 -1.71 8.02 3.60
N GLY A 67 -2.61 8.97 3.88
CA GLY A 67 -4.04 8.84 3.58
C GLY A 67 -4.34 8.66 2.09
N VAL A 68 -3.67 9.42 1.21
CA VAL A 68 -3.78 9.22 -0.25
C VAL A 68 -3.27 7.85 -0.67
N SER A 69 -2.15 7.39 -0.10
CA SER A 69 -1.63 6.04 -0.35
C SER A 69 -2.65 4.95 0.00
N ARG A 70 -3.25 5.07 1.19
CA ARG A 70 -4.29 4.16 1.68
C ARG A 70 -5.56 4.17 0.81
N ALA A 71 -5.95 5.33 0.29
CA ALA A 71 -7.08 5.43 -0.65
C ALA A 71 -6.76 4.75 -1.99
N SER A 72 -5.57 4.99 -2.56
CA SER A 72 -5.17 4.35 -3.83
C SER A 72 -5.08 2.83 -3.72
N PHE A 73 -4.67 2.28 -2.57
CA PHE A 73 -4.70 0.84 -2.37
C PHE A 73 -6.10 0.27 -2.13
N GLU A 74 -7.04 1.06 -1.59
CA GLU A 74 -8.46 0.66 -1.54
C GLU A 74 -9.07 0.58 -2.94
N GLU A 75 -8.78 1.55 -3.80
CA GLU A 75 -9.24 1.53 -5.19
C GLU A 75 -8.72 0.29 -5.91
N LEU A 76 -7.43 -0.01 -5.76
CA LEU A 76 -6.82 -1.21 -6.34
C LEU A 76 -7.40 -2.51 -5.76
N LEU A 77 -7.75 -2.53 -4.46
CA LEU A 77 -8.39 -3.67 -3.82
C LEU A 77 -9.73 -3.99 -4.50
N GLU A 78 -10.56 -2.96 -4.69
CA GLU A 78 -11.85 -3.09 -5.36
C GLU A 78 -11.69 -3.53 -6.82
N ASP A 79 -10.68 -3.03 -7.55
CA ASP A 79 -10.40 -3.49 -8.92
C ASP A 79 -10.09 -4.99 -9.00
N TYR A 80 -9.34 -5.53 -8.03
CA TYR A 80 -9.07 -6.98 -7.96
C TYR A 80 -10.33 -7.79 -7.58
N ILE A 81 -11.17 -7.26 -6.69
CA ILE A 81 -12.44 -7.88 -6.33
C ILE A 81 -13.38 -7.92 -7.54
N ASP A 82 -13.50 -6.81 -8.27
CA ASP A 82 -14.30 -6.71 -9.48
C ASP A 82 -13.77 -7.62 -10.58
N PHE A 83 -12.44 -7.74 -10.74
CA PHE A 83 -11.84 -8.69 -11.67
C PHE A 83 -12.35 -10.12 -11.43
N LEU A 84 -12.36 -10.58 -10.17
CA LEU A 84 -12.84 -11.90 -9.78
C LEU A 84 -14.35 -12.02 -10.00
N ARG A 85 -15.13 -11.05 -9.51
CA ARG A 85 -16.59 -11.05 -9.53
C ARG A 85 -17.14 -11.06 -10.96
N GLN A 86 -16.58 -10.23 -11.84
CA GLN A 86 -17.01 -10.12 -13.24
C GLN A 86 -16.65 -11.37 -14.07
N ARG A 87 -15.68 -12.18 -13.63
CA ARG A 87 -15.25 -13.41 -14.29
C ARG A 87 -15.80 -14.68 -13.64
N ASN A 88 -16.68 -14.53 -12.64
CA ASN A 88 -17.22 -15.64 -11.86
C ASN A 88 -16.13 -16.53 -11.23
N LEU A 89 -15.03 -15.90 -10.81
CA LEU A 89 -13.93 -16.55 -10.09
C LEU A 89 -14.17 -16.44 -8.58
N LYS A 90 -13.65 -17.40 -7.82
CA LYS A 90 -13.85 -17.45 -6.38
C LYS A 90 -13.06 -16.35 -5.69
N ILE A 91 -13.76 -15.55 -4.88
CA ILE A 91 -13.13 -14.69 -3.87
C ILE A 91 -12.90 -15.55 -2.63
N TRP A 92 -11.67 -15.59 -2.12
CA TRP A 92 -11.33 -16.41 -0.97
C TRP A 92 -11.92 -15.83 0.31
N ASP A 93 -12.51 -16.71 1.11
CA ASP A 93 -12.96 -16.36 2.46
C ASP A 93 -11.76 -16.00 3.35
N LYS A 94 -11.94 -15.01 4.23
CA LYS A 94 -10.92 -14.49 5.13
C LYS A 94 -10.31 -15.54 6.08
N ASP A 95 -11.02 -16.64 6.32
CA ASP A 95 -10.63 -17.72 7.23
C ASP A 95 -10.19 -18.98 6.47
N SER A 96 -10.19 -18.94 5.13
CA SER A 96 -9.77 -20.05 4.29
C SER A 96 -8.28 -20.39 4.45
N GLN A 97 -7.94 -21.66 4.25
CA GLN A 97 -6.57 -22.16 4.34
C GLN A 97 -5.63 -21.40 3.38
N ASP A 98 -6.09 -21.11 2.15
CA ASP A 98 -5.34 -20.34 1.17
C ASP A 98 -4.99 -18.94 1.70
N VAL A 99 -5.96 -18.23 2.28
CA VAL A 99 -5.71 -16.90 2.88
C VAL A 99 -4.74 -16.98 4.04
N GLN A 100 -4.85 -18.00 4.90
CA GLN A 100 -3.93 -18.19 6.01
C GLN A 100 -2.49 -18.45 5.53
N GLU A 101 -2.31 -19.20 4.45
CA GLU A 101 -1.01 -19.41 3.83
C GLU A 101 -0.40 -18.11 3.30
N ILE A 102 -1.18 -17.29 2.59
CA ILE A 102 -0.70 -16.00 2.10
C ILE A 102 -0.40 -15.02 3.25
N ARG A 103 -1.19 -15.04 4.32
CA ARG A 103 -0.90 -14.26 5.53
C ARG A 103 0.43 -14.66 6.16
N LYS A 104 0.77 -15.95 6.17
CA LYS A 104 2.07 -16.42 6.68
C LYS A 104 3.24 -15.90 5.84
N LEU A 105 3.07 -15.74 4.52
CA LEU A 105 4.11 -15.17 3.65
C LEU A 105 4.48 -13.73 4.03
N ALA A 106 3.57 -12.98 4.66
CA ALA A 106 3.84 -11.64 5.14
C ALA A 106 4.95 -11.58 6.21
N TYR A 107 5.15 -12.67 6.95
CA TYR A 107 6.13 -12.77 8.02
C TYR A 107 7.50 -13.25 7.52
N LYS A 108 7.66 -13.59 6.22
CA LYS A 108 8.97 -13.89 5.66
C LYS A 108 9.85 -12.63 5.62
N THR A 109 11.09 -12.76 6.10
CA THR A 109 12.05 -11.68 6.25
C THR A 109 12.65 -11.19 4.93
N ASP A 110 12.64 -12.03 3.90
CA ASP A 110 13.27 -11.84 2.59
C ASP A 110 12.25 -11.77 1.45
N ARG A 111 11.01 -11.36 1.75
CA ARG A 111 9.95 -11.31 0.74
C ARG A 111 10.36 -10.41 -0.43
N THR A 112 10.23 -10.93 -1.63
CA THR A 112 10.45 -10.20 -2.89
C THR A 112 9.28 -10.43 -3.82
N TYR A 113 9.29 -9.74 -4.97
CA TYR A 113 8.38 -10.03 -6.07
C TYR A 113 8.31 -11.55 -6.39
N GLY A 114 9.45 -12.25 -6.33
CA GLY A 114 9.53 -13.69 -6.59
C GLY A 114 8.67 -14.55 -5.66
N THR A 115 8.41 -14.10 -4.42
CA THR A 115 7.55 -14.81 -3.45
C THR A 115 6.11 -14.91 -3.94
N TYR A 116 5.63 -13.90 -4.66
CA TYR A 116 4.25 -13.82 -5.12
C TYR A 116 4.11 -14.20 -6.60
N LYS A 117 5.18 -14.05 -7.39
CA LYS A 117 5.19 -14.39 -8.83
C LYS A 117 4.74 -15.82 -9.13
N SER A 118 4.98 -16.78 -8.23
CA SER A 118 4.54 -18.18 -8.40
C SER A 118 3.01 -18.34 -8.52
N TYR A 119 2.23 -17.37 -8.05
CA TYR A 119 0.76 -17.37 -8.16
C TYR A 119 0.26 -16.73 -9.46
N MET A 120 1.11 -16.01 -10.19
CA MET A 120 0.78 -15.33 -11.46
C MET A 120 0.27 -16.24 -12.60
N PRO A 121 0.54 -17.56 -12.67
CA PRO A 121 -0.03 -18.42 -13.71
C PRO A 121 -1.56 -18.58 -13.68
N ASP A 122 -2.17 -18.50 -12.50
CA ASP A 122 -3.60 -18.69 -12.27
C ASP A 122 -4.23 -17.36 -11.88
N SER A 123 -5.15 -16.85 -12.70
CA SER A 123 -5.74 -15.52 -12.50
C SER A 123 -6.53 -15.41 -11.19
N GLU A 124 -7.20 -16.48 -10.77
CA GLU A 124 -7.97 -16.49 -9.52
C GLU A 124 -7.01 -16.39 -8.33
N LYS A 125 -5.97 -17.23 -8.32
CA LYS A 125 -4.95 -17.19 -7.27
C LYS A 125 -4.21 -15.86 -7.26
N ALA A 126 -3.80 -15.37 -8.42
CA ALA A 126 -3.08 -14.11 -8.57
C ALA A 126 -3.85 -12.93 -7.98
N ALA A 127 -5.14 -12.80 -8.30
CA ALA A 127 -5.98 -11.73 -7.78
C ALA A 127 -6.21 -11.88 -6.26
N ASN A 128 -6.55 -13.06 -5.76
CA ASN A 128 -6.77 -13.28 -4.32
C ASN A 128 -5.52 -13.05 -3.47
N VAL A 129 -4.35 -13.41 -3.98
CA VAL A 129 -3.06 -13.15 -3.32
C VAL A 129 -2.78 -11.65 -3.21
N MET A 130 -3.11 -10.87 -4.24
CA MET A 130 -2.99 -9.41 -4.19
C MET A 130 -4.00 -8.77 -3.25
N ILE A 131 -5.25 -9.24 -3.22
CA ILE A 131 -6.25 -8.83 -2.22
C ILE A 131 -5.70 -9.02 -0.80
N CYS A 132 -5.05 -10.16 -0.52
CA CYS A 132 -4.45 -10.42 0.79
C CYS A 132 -3.31 -9.44 1.11
N LEU A 133 -2.40 -9.22 0.16
CA LEU A 133 -1.24 -8.35 0.35
C LEU A 133 -1.64 -6.87 0.47
N ILE A 134 -2.63 -6.42 -0.30
CA ILE A 134 -3.17 -5.06 -0.23
C ILE A 134 -3.82 -4.82 1.14
N ASN A 135 -4.65 -5.74 1.64
CA ASN A 135 -5.22 -5.64 2.99
C ASN A 135 -4.16 -5.54 4.09
N GLN A 136 -3.10 -6.35 4.00
CA GLN A 136 -1.97 -6.25 4.94
C GLN A 136 -1.26 -4.89 4.85
N THR A 137 -1.14 -4.35 3.64
CA THR A 137 -0.49 -3.06 3.39
C THR A 137 -1.33 -1.91 3.93
N ASN A 138 -2.65 -1.97 3.73
CA ASN A 138 -3.60 -1.03 4.31
C ASN A 138 -3.53 -1.04 5.84
N PHE A 139 -3.51 -2.22 6.47
CA PHE A 139 -3.31 -2.31 7.92
C PHE A 139 -2.00 -1.65 8.40
N LEU A 140 -0.90 -1.86 7.67
CA LEU A 140 0.38 -1.22 7.99
C LEU A 140 0.35 0.30 7.81
N LEU A 141 -0.35 0.79 6.79
CA LEU A 141 -0.55 2.22 6.56
C LEU A 141 -1.39 2.86 7.66
N ASP A 142 -2.48 2.21 8.08
CA ASP A 142 -3.33 2.69 9.17
C ASP A 142 -2.50 2.84 10.46
N ARG A 143 -1.72 1.81 10.82
CA ARG A 143 -0.79 1.88 11.96
C ARG A 143 0.28 2.96 11.83
N GLN A 144 0.77 3.19 10.61
CA GLN A 144 1.75 4.24 10.35
C GLN A 144 1.13 5.63 10.53
N ILE A 145 -0.08 5.84 10.01
CA ILE A 145 -0.85 7.09 10.17
C ILE A 145 -1.09 7.36 11.66
N ASP A 146 -1.62 6.39 12.40
CA ASP A 146 -1.90 6.52 13.84
C ASP A 146 -0.65 6.95 14.63
N SER A 147 0.51 6.40 14.26
CA SER A 147 1.80 6.73 14.88
C SER A 147 2.22 8.17 14.60
N VAL A 148 2.09 8.63 13.35
CA VAL A 148 2.41 10.01 12.95
C VAL A 148 1.43 11.00 13.59
N GLU A 149 0.14 10.67 13.67
CA GLU A 149 -0.87 11.49 14.35
C GLU A 149 -0.58 11.63 15.85
N SER A 150 -0.28 10.52 16.51
CA SER A 150 0.11 10.51 17.93
C SER A 150 1.35 11.39 18.18
N LYS A 151 2.32 11.33 17.28
CA LYS A 151 3.51 12.19 17.32
C LYS A 151 3.17 13.66 17.11
N PHE A 152 2.30 13.97 16.15
CA PHE A 152 1.87 15.35 15.90
C PHE A 152 1.14 15.95 17.11
N ILE A 153 0.28 15.18 17.78
CA ILE A 153 -0.44 15.61 18.98
C ILE A 153 0.52 15.85 20.16
N SER A 154 1.52 14.98 20.34
CA SER A 154 2.44 15.05 21.49
C SER A 154 3.58 16.06 21.32
N GLU A 155 4.17 16.17 20.13
CA GLU A 155 5.35 17.02 19.88
C GLU A 155 5.00 18.38 19.25
N GLY A 156 3.78 18.54 18.73
CA GLY A 156 3.36 19.71 17.96
C GLY A 156 3.96 19.77 16.56
N GLY A 157 3.51 20.76 15.78
CA GLY A 157 3.96 20.93 14.40
C GLY A 157 5.36 21.54 14.26
N TYR A 158 6.04 21.30 13.13
CA TYR A 158 7.35 21.92 12.84
C TYR A 158 7.29 23.46 12.92
N SER A 159 6.30 24.09 12.27
CA SER A 159 6.10 25.55 12.31
C SER A 159 5.80 26.07 13.71
N GLU A 160 5.01 25.32 14.50
CA GLU A 160 4.72 25.66 15.89
C GLU A 160 5.99 25.63 16.74
N ASN A 161 6.82 24.61 16.56
CA ASN A 161 8.09 24.46 17.25
C ASN A 161 9.11 25.52 16.84
N LEU A 162 9.18 25.89 15.57
CA LEU A 162 9.98 27.04 15.11
C LEU A 162 9.49 28.36 15.73
N PHE A 163 8.18 28.56 15.80
CA PHE A 163 7.60 29.75 16.42
C PHE A 163 7.94 29.82 17.92
N LYS A 164 7.83 28.70 18.65
CA LYS A 164 8.25 28.59 20.06
C LYS A 164 9.73 28.91 20.23
N LYS A 165 10.61 28.38 19.37
CA LYS A 165 12.06 28.69 19.39
C LYS A 165 12.35 30.16 19.11
N ARG A 166 11.69 30.75 18.11
CA ARG A 166 11.83 32.18 17.78
C ARG A 166 11.47 33.06 18.98
N ARG A 167 10.38 32.74 19.67
CA ARG A 167 9.95 33.47 20.88
C ARG A 167 10.90 33.36 22.07
N LYS A 168 11.68 32.27 22.18
CA LYS A 168 12.69 32.11 23.24
C LYS A 168 14.00 32.85 22.97
N ASN A 169 14.24 33.22 21.71
CA ASN A 169 15.42 33.94 21.26
C ASN A 169 15.19 35.46 21.12
N LEU A 170 13.99 35.93 21.49
CA LEU A 170 13.61 37.33 21.64
C LEU A 170 13.63 37.69 23.12
#